data_AF-A0A9X1HM03-F1
#
_entry.id   AF-A0A9X1HM03-F1
#
_cell.length_a   1.000
_cell.length_b   1.000
_cell.length_c   1.000
_cell.angle_alpha   90.00
_cell.angle_beta   90.00
_cell.angle_gamma   90.00
#
_symmetry.space_group_name_H-M   'P 1'
#
loop_
_entity.id
_entity.type
_entity.pdbx_description
1 polymer ?
#
loop_
_entity_poly.entity_id
_entity_poly.type
_entity_poly.pdbx_seq_one_letter_code
_entity_poly.pdbx_strand_id
1 'polypeptide(L)'
;MNLEDIVLISELIASIAVVITLVYLAKQVRQNTRVNRAAARHSLSEFALELTKFRAEHADRWVKVNEQNDLSPGDIEFRKWNHMMLLLHAETYFHQHKLDLMPDTHWNNYTKFVIAGLDSPGFEDYWNEVGFAFSEDFSLWLNKVFEEHNIKK
;
A
#
# COMPACT_ATOMS: atom_id res chain seq x y z
N MET A 1 -50.01 23.86 31.32
CA MET A 1 -48.74 23.74 30.59
C MET A 1 -48.23 25.16 30.39
N ASN A 2 -47.20 25.54 31.14
CA ASN A 2 -46.54 26.84 31.01
C ASN A 2 -45.58 26.80 29.80
N LEU A 3 -45.15 27.97 29.32
CA LEU A 3 -44.11 28.09 28.30
C LEU A 3 -42.84 27.33 28.70
N GLU A 4 -42.52 27.34 29.99
CA GLU A 4 -41.38 26.63 30.57
C GLU A 4 -41.48 25.11 30.40
N ASP A 5 -42.67 24.52 30.60
CA ASP A 5 -42.90 23.08 30.37
C ASP A 5 -42.69 22.70 28.91
N ILE A 6 -43.12 23.57 27.98
CA ILE A 6 -42.96 23.36 26.53
C ILE A 6 -41.50 23.42 26.13
N VAL A 7 -40.75 24.38 26.69
CA VAL A 7 -39.30 24.52 26.46
C VAL A 7 -38.59 23.26 26.94
N LEU A 8 -38.85 22.80 28.16
CA LEU A 8 -38.21 21.61 28.72
C LEU A 8 -38.50 20.34 27.89
N ILE A 9 -39.74 20.15 27.42
CA ILE A 9 -40.08 19.03 26.53
C ILE A 9 -39.37 19.15 25.18
N SER A 10 -39.29 20.36 24.62
CA SER A 10 -38.61 20.61 23.34
C SER A 10 -37.11 20.36 23.46
N GLU A 11 -36.47 20.78 24.55
CA GLU A 11 -35.07 20.50 24.86
C GLU A 11 -34.81 19.01 25.04
N LEU A 12 -35.69 18.29 25.74
CA LEU A 12 -35.61 16.84 25.88
C LEU A 12 -35.65 16.16 24.50
N ILE A 13 -36.62 16.50 23.65
CA ILE A 13 -36.74 15.94 22.29
C ILE A 13 -35.50 16.28 21.45
N ALA A 14 -35.04 17.54 21.49
CA ALA A 14 -33.86 17.97 20.76
C ALA A 14 -32.61 17.20 21.21
N SER A 15 -32.42 17.02 22.52
CA SER A 15 -31.30 16.25 23.06
C SER A 15 -31.32 14.79 22.61
N ILE A 16 -32.50 14.16 22.61
CA ILE A 16 -32.68 12.79 22.11
C ILE A 16 -32.36 12.71 20.61
N ALA A 17 -32.83 13.67 19.82
CA ALA A 17 -32.55 13.73 18.39
C ALA A 17 -31.04 13.89 18.10
N VAL A 18 -30.33 14.70 18.89
CA VAL A 18 -28.86 14.83 18.81
C VAL A 18 -28.18 13.50 19.11
N VAL A 19 -28.57 12.80 20.18
CA VAL A 19 -28.00 11.49 20.53
C VAL A 19 -28.22 10.47 19.41
N ILE A 20 -29.43 10.39 18.85
CA ILE A 20 -29.74 9.51 17.72
C ILE A 20 -28.86 9.85 16.51
N THR A 21 -28.66 11.13 16.23
CA THR A 21 -27.83 11.60 15.11
C THR A 21 -26.37 11.21 15.31
N LEU A 22 -25.82 11.34 16.52
CA LEU A 22 -24.45 10.91 16.84
C LEU A 22 -24.27 9.39 16.70
N VAL A 23 -25.26 8.60 17.11
CA VAL A 23 -25.23 7.13 16.93
C VAL A 23 -25.27 6.77 15.44
N TYR A 24 -26.10 7.43 14.65
CA TYR A 24 -26.15 7.23 13.21
C TYR A 24 -24.80 7.60 12.56
N LEU A 25 -24.24 8.76 12.89
CA LEU A 25 -22.96 9.22 12.38
C LEU A 25 -21.83 8.24 12.72
N ALA A 26 -21.77 7.76 13.96
CA ALA A 26 -20.78 6.77 14.38
C ALA A 26 -20.89 5.46 13.57
N LYS A 27 -22.11 4.99 13.28
CA LYS A 27 -22.33 3.83 12.41
C LYS A 27 -21.91 4.13 10.96
N GLN A 28 -22.26 5.31 10.45
CA GLN A 28 -21.92 5.75 9.09
C GLN A 28 -20.41 5.82 8.87
N VAL A 29 -19.66 6.41 9.81
CA VAL A 29 -18.19 6.47 9.75
C VAL A 29 -17.59 5.07 9.74
N ARG A 30 -18.04 4.17 10.64
CA ARG A 30 -17.54 2.78 10.67
C ARG A 30 -17.79 2.03 9.36
N GLN A 31 -18.96 2.22 8.76
CA GLN A 31 -19.29 1.63 7.46
C GLN A 31 -18.42 2.19 6.34
N ASN A 32 -18.22 3.52 6.31
CA ASN A 32 -17.36 4.18 5.35
C ASN A 32 -15.90 3.68 5.46
N THR A 33 -15.35 3.60 6.68
CA THR A 33 -14.01 3.02 6.92
C THR A 33 -13.92 1.59 6.41
N ARG A 34 -14.94 0.76 6.61
CA ARG A 34 -14.95 -0.62 6.11
C ARG A 34 -14.94 -0.67 4.58
N VAL A 35 -15.70 0.20 3.91
CA VAL A 35 -15.71 0.30 2.44
C VAL A 35 -14.36 0.75 1.91
N ASN A 36 -13.75 1.78 2.52
CA ASN A 36 -12.43 2.27 2.11
C ASN A 36 -11.34 1.19 2.25
N ARG A 37 -11.38 0.40 3.35
CA ARG A 37 -10.49 -0.76 3.52
C ARG A 37 -10.70 -1.84 2.45
N ALA A 38 -11.94 -2.09 2.06
CA ALA A 38 -12.24 -3.07 1.00
C ALA A 38 -11.76 -2.58 -0.37
N ALA A 39 -11.98 -1.29 -0.69
CA ALA A 39 -11.52 -0.68 -1.93
C ALA A 39 -9.99 -0.66 -2.02
N ALA A 40 -9.31 -0.31 -0.93
CA ALA A 40 -7.85 -0.38 -0.80
C ALA A 40 -7.32 -1.79 -1.07
N ARG A 41 -7.90 -2.83 -0.45
CA ARG A 41 -7.53 -4.23 -0.74
C ARG A 41 -7.78 -4.64 -2.18
N HIS A 42 -8.87 -4.14 -2.77
CA HIS A 42 -9.20 -4.46 -4.15
C HIS A 42 -8.16 -3.88 -5.12
N SER A 43 -7.83 -2.59 -4.99
CA SER A 43 -6.83 -1.93 -5.86
C SER A 43 -5.45 -2.59 -5.76
N LEU A 44 -5.05 -2.99 -4.55
CA LEU A 44 -3.81 -3.75 -4.35
C LEU A 44 -3.85 -5.13 -5.00
N SER A 45 -5.00 -5.81 -4.94
CA SER A 45 -5.18 -7.12 -5.57
C SER A 45 -5.16 -7.02 -7.11
N GLU A 46 -5.75 -5.96 -7.66
CA GLU A 46 -5.70 -5.68 -9.09
C GLU A 46 -4.26 -5.42 -9.55
N PHE A 47 -3.51 -4.58 -8.85
CA PHE A 47 -2.11 -4.34 -9.16
C PHE A 47 -1.28 -5.63 -9.10
N ALA A 48 -1.46 -6.44 -8.04
CA ALA A 48 -0.75 -7.71 -7.91
C ALA A 48 -1.08 -8.68 -9.06
N LEU A 49 -2.34 -8.69 -9.50
CA LEU A 49 -2.77 -9.49 -10.65
C LEU A 49 -2.14 -9.00 -11.95
N GLU A 50 -2.10 -7.70 -12.19
CA GLU A 50 -1.45 -7.10 -13.38
C GLU A 50 0.05 -7.42 -13.42
N LEU A 51 0.76 -7.24 -12.30
CA LEU A 51 2.17 -7.60 -12.20
C LEU A 51 2.41 -9.09 -12.47
N THR A 52 1.53 -9.95 -11.95
CA THR A 52 1.62 -11.40 -12.16
C THR A 52 1.38 -11.77 -13.62
N LYS A 53 0.36 -11.18 -14.27
CA LYS A 53 0.09 -11.38 -15.70
C LYS A 53 1.25 -10.92 -16.55
N PHE A 54 1.76 -9.71 -16.31
CA PHE A 54 2.92 -9.17 -17.03
C PHE A 54 4.13 -10.11 -16.96
N ARG A 55 4.44 -10.62 -15.77
CA ARG A 55 5.54 -11.58 -15.58
C ARG A 55 5.28 -12.92 -16.27
N ALA A 56 4.05 -13.42 -16.23
CA ALA A 56 3.68 -14.66 -16.91
C ALA A 56 3.79 -14.54 -18.44
N GLU A 57 3.35 -13.43 -19.01
CA GLU A 57 3.44 -13.14 -20.45
C GLU A 57 4.89 -13.00 -20.93
N HIS A 58 5.79 -12.58 -20.05
CA HIS A 58 7.21 -12.37 -20.34
C HIS A 58 8.13 -13.37 -19.62
N ALA A 59 7.64 -14.58 -19.32
CA ALA A 59 8.33 -15.53 -18.45
C ALA A 59 9.76 -15.88 -18.91
N ASP A 60 9.96 -16.15 -20.20
CA ASP A 60 11.29 -16.48 -20.74
C ASP A 60 12.27 -15.32 -20.59
N ARG A 61 11.77 -14.10 -20.84
CA ARG A 61 12.56 -12.88 -20.67
C ARG A 61 12.86 -12.60 -19.20
N TRP A 62 11.91 -12.91 -18.32
CA TRP A 62 12.08 -12.83 -16.88
C TRP A 62 13.18 -13.77 -16.37
N VAL A 63 13.21 -15.01 -16.85
CA VAL A 63 14.30 -15.96 -16.54
C VAL A 63 15.64 -15.41 -17.04
N LYS A 64 15.69 -14.98 -18.31
CA LYS A 64 16.90 -14.41 -18.91
C LYS A 64 17.50 -13.25 -18.10
N VAL A 65 16.67 -12.29 -17.68
CA VAL A 65 17.15 -11.10 -16.96
C VAL A 65 17.60 -11.38 -15.52
N ASN A 66 17.04 -12.42 -14.89
CA ASN A 66 17.43 -12.86 -13.55
C ASN A 66 18.71 -13.71 -13.56
N GLU A 67 18.90 -14.53 -14.59
CA GLU A 67 20.13 -15.33 -14.76
C GLU A 67 21.30 -14.51 -15.33
N GLN A 68 21.06 -13.26 -15.75
CA GLN A 68 22.05 -12.37 -16.36
C GLN A 68 22.68 -12.91 -17.65
N ASN A 69 21.92 -13.72 -18.39
CA ASN A 69 22.40 -14.41 -19.59
C ASN A 69 22.23 -13.53 -20.84
N ASP A 70 23.34 -13.12 -21.47
CA ASP A 70 23.41 -12.40 -22.76
C ASP A 70 22.34 -11.30 -22.91
N LEU A 71 22.35 -10.34 -21.98
CA LEU A 71 21.33 -9.30 -21.90
C LEU A 71 21.47 -8.30 -23.05
N SER A 72 20.41 -8.16 -23.83
CA SER A 72 20.29 -7.06 -24.79
C SER A 72 20.02 -5.74 -24.05
N PRO A 73 20.26 -4.56 -24.66
CA PRO A 73 19.86 -3.28 -24.07
C PRO A 73 18.38 -3.24 -23.68
N GLY A 74 17.51 -3.88 -24.47
CA GLY A 74 16.11 -4.01 -24.14
C GLY A 74 15.84 -4.85 -22.88
N ASP A 75 16.65 -5.87 -22.61
CA ASP A 75 16.50 -6.71 -21.41
C ASP A 75 16.88 -5.94 -20.15
N ILE A 76 17.90 -5.09 -20.24
CA ILE A 76 18.28 -4.17 -19.16
C ILE A 76 17.13 -3.21 -18.86
N GLU A 77 16.55 -2.58 -19.88
CA GLU A 77 15.38 -1.70 -19.71
C GLU A 77 14.17 -2.43 -19.14
N PHE A 78 13.89 -3.64 -19.64
CA PHE A 78 12.81 -4.47 -19.11
C PHE A 78 12.99 -4.75 -17.60
N ARG A 79 14.22 -5.03 -17.17
CA ARG A 79 14.55 -5.25 -15.76
C ARG A 79 14.35 -3.97 -14.93
N LYS A 80 14.83 -2.82 -15.42
CA LYS A 80 14.61 -1.50 -14.78
C LYS A 80 13.13 -1.22 -14.58
N TRP A 81 12.31 -1.41 -15.62
CA TRP A 81 10.86 -1.21 -15.51
C TRP A 81 10.18 -2.22 -14.57
N ASN A 82 10.69 -3.44 -14.45
CA ASN A 82 10.18 -4.37 -13.45
C ASN A 82 10.49 -3.91 -12.02
N HIS A 83 11.70 -3.40 -11.77
CA HIS A 83 12.08 -2.83 -10.49
C HIS A 83 11.23 -1.61 -10.16
N MET A 84 10.97 -0.73 -11.13
CA MET A 84 10.06 0.41 -10.97
C MET A 84 8.64 -0.05 -10.59
N MET A 85 8.10 -1.06 -11.28
CA MET A 85 6.80 -1.62 -10.93
C MET A 85 6.76 -2.17 -9.50
N LEU A 86 7.82 -2.87 -9.06
CA LEU A 86 7.91 -3.34 -7.68
C LEU A 86 7.97 -2.18 -6.67
N LEU A 87 8.74 -1.13 -6.96
CA LEU A 87 8.89 0.03 -6.07
C LEU A 87 7.59 0.84 -5.96
N LEU A 88 6.90 1.12 -7.06
CA LEU A 88 5.59 1.79 -7.07
C LEU A 88 4.54 1.00 -6.28
N HIS A 89 4.59 -0.33 -6.42
CA HIS A 89 3.75 -1.22 -5.63
C HIS A 89 4.06 -1.11 -4.13
N ALA A 90 5.35 -1.11 -3.79
CA ALA A 90 5.82 -1.07 -2.41
C ALA A 90 5.46 0.25 -1.73
N GLU A 91 5.61 1.37 -2.43
CA GLU A 91 5.22 2.70 -1.92
C GLU A 91 3.70 2.79 -1.70
N THR A 92 2.91 2.26 -2.65
CA THR A 92 1.45 2.21 -2.49
C THR A 92 1.05 1.39 -1.26
N TYR A 93 1.65 0.22 -1.07
CA TYR A 93 1.42 -0.63 0.10
C TYR A 93 1.85 0.06 1.40
N PHE A 94 3.00 0.74 1.40
CA PHE A 94 3.54 1.48 2.53
C PHE A 94 2.58 2.58 2.99
N HIS A 95 2.08 3.40 2.07
CA HIS A 95 1.11 4.44 2.42
C HIS A 95 -0.24 3.88 2.88
N GLN A 96 -0.71 2.78 2.29
CA GLN A 96 -1.95 2.13 2.76
C GLN A 96 -1.81 1.52 4.16
N HIS A 97 -0.63 1.00 4.50
CA HIS A 97 -0.33 0.56 5.87
C HIS A 97 -0.31 1.73 6.84
N LYS A 98 0.36 2.84 6.50
CA LYS A 98 0.39 4.08 7.30
C LYS A 98 -1.00 4.67 7.58
N LEU A 99 -1.98 4.41 6.72
CA LEU A 99 -3.37 4.86 6.87
C LEU A 99 -4.27 3.86 7.63
N ASP A 100 -3.72 2.81 8.24
CA ASP A 100 -4.48 1.74 8.92
C ASP A 100 -5.54 1.07 8.03
N LEU A 101 -5.31 1.09 6.71
CA LEU A 101 -6.15 0.42 5.72
C LEU A 101 -5.73 -1.04 5.51
N MET A 102 -4.52 -1.39 5.94
CA MET A 102 -3.91 -2.70 5.81
C MET A 102 -3.58 -3.31 7.18
N PRO A 103 -4.00 -4.55 7.48
CA PRO A 103 -3.60 -5.22 8.71
C PRO A 103 -2.09 -5.49 8.73
N ASP A 104 -1.46 -5.39 9.91
CA ASP A 104 -0.02 -5.65 10.10
C ASP A 104 0.41 -7.03 9.61
N THR A 105 -0.46 -8.05 9.76
CA THR A 105 -0.16 -9.41 9.26
C THR A 105 0.01 -9.45 7.75
N HIS A 106 -0.76 -8.63 7.02
CA HIS A 106 -0.64 -8.53 5.56
C HIS A 106 0.61 -7.73 5.19
N TRP A 107 0.82 -6.59 5.85
CA TRP A 107 2.01 -5.76 5.66
C TRP A 107 3.30 -6.55 5.88
N ASN A 108 3.43 -7.26 7.00
CA ASN A 108 4.63 -8.03 7.33
C ASN A 108 4.96 -9.12 6.29
N ASN A 109 3.93 -9.77 5.73
CA ASN A 109 4.13 -10.76 4.68
C ASN A 109 4.51 -10.10 3.35
N TYR A 110 3.92 -8.95 3.05
CA TYR A 110 4.25 -8.16 1.88
C TYR A 110 5.69 -7.62 1.94
N THR A 111 6.13 -7.10 3.09
CA THR A 111 7.51 -6.63 3.29
C THR A 111 8.52 -7.74 3.01
N LYS A 112 8.24 -8.99 3.40
CA LYS A 112 9.10 -10.14 3.05
C LYS A 112 9.21 -10.35 1.54
N PHE A 113 8.11 -10.15 0.80
CA PHE A 113 8.12 -10.22 -0.66
C PHE A 113 8.96 -9.10 -1.27
N VAL A 114 8.85 -7.86 -0.76
CA VAL A 114 9.70 -6.74 -1.19
C VAL A 114 11.18 -7.04 -0.90
N ILE A 115 11.50 -7.55 0.29
CA ILE A 115 12.86 -7.95 0.68
C ILE A 115 13.44 -8.98 -0.29
N ALA A 116 12.66 -10.00 -0.67
CA ALA A 116 13.09 -10.97 -1.67
C ALA A 116 13.37 -10.34 -3.05
N GLY A 117 12.69 -9.24 -3.37
CA GLY A 117 12.96 -8.45 -4.57
C GLY A 117 14.27 -7.66 -4.53
N LEU A 118 14.75 -7.28 -3.33
CA LEU A 118 16.03 -6.58 -3.17
C LEU A 118 17.23 -7.42 -3.61
N ASP A 119 17.08 -8.74 -3.61
CA ASP A 119 18.10 -9.69 -4.08
C ASP A 119 18.19 -9.79 -5.59
N SER A 120 17.28 -9.13 -6.32
CA SER A 120 17.28 -9.20 -7.78
C SER A 120 18.46 -8.43 -8.39
N PRO A 121 19.06 -8.94 -9.48
CA PRO A 121 20.19 -8.29 -10.14
C PRO A 121 19.94 -6.82 -10.49
N GLY A 122 20.91 -5.96 -10.15
CA GLY A 122 20.89 -4.53 -10.48
C GLY A 122 19.79 -3.73 -9.77
N PHE A 123 19.16 -4.27 -8.73
CA PHE A 123 18.15 -3.54 -7.96
C PHE A 123 18.75 -2.38 -7.18
N GLU A 124 19.88 -2.60 -6.48
CA GLU A 124 20.57 -1.56 -5.71
C GLU A 124 21.04 -0.40 -6.60
N ASP A 125 21.70 -0.72 -7.73
CA ASP A 125 22.13 0.29 -8.71
C ASP A 125 20.92 1.11 -9.22
N TYR A 126 19.82 0.42 -9.50
CA TYR A 126 18.60 1.09 -9.96
C TYR A 126 17.97 1.95 -8.88
N TRP A 127 17.92 1.47 -7.63
CA TRP A 127 17.41 2.23 -6.50
C TRP A 127 18.22 3.51 -6.26
N ASN A 128 19.55 3.44 -6.37
CA ASN A 128 20.42 4.61 -6.30
C ASN A 128 20.17 5.61 -7.45
N GLU A 129 19.73 5.14 -8.63
CA GLU A 129 19.36 5.99 -9.76
C GLU A 129 18.00 6.66 -9.56
N VAL A 130 16.97 5.93 -9.08
CA VAL A 130 15.57 6.40 -9.10
C VAL A 130 14.96 6.70 -7.74
N GLY A 131 15.64 6.40 -6.64
CA GLY A 131 15.09 6.52 -5.29
C GLY A 131 14.68 7.94 -4.90
N PHE A 132 15.24 8.95 -5.56
CA PHE A 132 14.85 10.36 -5.38
C PHE A 132 13.42 10.66 -5.85
N ALA A 133 12.82 9.80 -6.69
CA ALA A 133 11.49 10.00 -7.25
C ALA A 133 10.37 9.57 -6.28
N PHE A 134 10.71 8.87 -5.20
CA PHE A 134 9.77 8.36 -4.20
C PHE A 134 9.66 9.30 -3.01
N SER A 135 8.58 9.17 -2.25
CA SER A 135 8.37 9.92 -1.02
C SER A 135 9.50 9.70 -0.01
N GLU A 136 9.84 10.76 0.73
CA GLU A 136 10.95 10.73 1.70
C GLU A 136 10.78 9.64 2.75
N ASP A 137 9.56 9.46 3.27
CA ASP A 137 9.26 8.46 4.30
C ASP A 137 9.34 7.02 3.76
N PHE A 138 8.91 6.79 2.51
CA PHE A 138 9.10 5.50 1.86
C PHE A 138 10.59 5.22 1.62
N SER A 139 11.35 6.19 1.11
CA SER A 139 12.77 6.03 0.83
C SER A 139 13.57 5.75 2.11
N LEU A 140 13.27 6.46 3.21
CA LEU A 140 13.86 6.19 4.53
C LEU A 140 13.53 4.77 5.02
N TRP A 141 12.28 4.34 4.87
CA TRP A 141 11.87 2.99 5.23
C TRP A 141 12.61 1.93 4.40
N LEU A 142 12.68 2.10 3.08
CA LEU A 142 13.31 1.13 2.18
C LEU A 142 14.82 1.05 2.43
N ASN A 143 15.49 2.18 2.64
CA ASN A 143 16.91 2.23 2.99
C ASN A 143 17.20 1.47 4.28
N LYS A 144 16.35 1.64 5.31
CA LYS A 144 16.48 0.87 6.55
C LYS A 144 16.31 -0.63 6.31
N VAL A 145 15.33 -1.03 5.50
CA VAL A 145 15.12 -2.44 5.13
C VAL A 145 16.33 -3.00 4.39
N PHE A 146 16.92 -2.23 3.48
CA PHE A 146 18.15 -2.60 2.77
C PHE A 146 19.33 -2.83 3.71
N GLU A 147 19.59 -1.89 4.62
CA GLU A 147 20.67 -2.00 5.61
C GLU A 147 20.51 -3.25 6.47
N GLU A 148 19.30 -3.50 6.98
CA GLU A 148 19.00 -4.68 7.81
C GLU A 148 19.12 -6.00 7.04
N HIS A 149 18.81 -6.00 5.74
CA HIS A 149 18.93 -7.18 4.88
C HIS A 149 20.38 -7.49 4.53
N ASN A 150 21.18 -6.47 4.20
CA ASN A 150 22.60 -6.62 3.88
C ASN A 150 23.43 -7.09 5.09
N ILE A 151 23.04 -6.76 6.32
CA ILE A 151 23.69 -7.27 7.55
C ILE A 151 23.44 -8.78 7.75
N LYS A 152 22.35 -9.34 7.19
CA LYS A 152 21.94 -10.74 7.41
C LYS A 152 22.44 -11.72 6.35
N LYS A 153 23.05 -11.23 5.26
CA LYS A 153 23.69 -12.05 4.22
C LYS A 153 25.11 -12.45 4.63
#